data_AF-A0A836D346-F1
#
_entry.id   AF-A0A836D346-F1
#
_cell.length_a   1.000
_cell.length_b   1.000
_cell.length_c   1.000
_cell.angle_alpha   90.00
_cell.angle_beta   90.00
_cell.angle_gamma   90.00
#
_symmetry.space_group_name_H-M   'P 1'
#
loop_
_entity.id
_entity.type
_entity.pdbx_description
1 polymer ?
#
loop_
_entity_poly.entity_id
_entity_poly.type
_entity_poly.pdbx_seq_one_letter_code
_entity_poly.pdbx_strand_id
1 'polypeptide(L)'
;MAEASRWHLGVTFGMVNPHMYYLNKVMSSLFLDTSVAGEERTNFKSIRSITDFWKFMEGPLLDGLYWDSWYNNENLYNLKNSSRIYYENILLGLPRVRQLKVRNGTCKVHAFFRSLMDECYDKYTSKNEDMADFGLKQHTDLYSNMKIYHMLGQLLRNTEKYSDFYFLAYWHIYYNNIIAITIFFAWIKLGFLVFGSQVDDFSTFQNAIFTQFRIVLGDFNFAGIQQANRILGPIYFITFIFFVFFVLLNMFLAIINDTYSEVKADYSIGRGPDFQLGKMIKKSYNNALEKLKLKKPGTDEDKKRTENKDLAEKARREGFDEKEIQSAEQMKKWKERLEKKYYSTEIQDDYQTVTQQEFRE
;
A
#
# COMPACT_ATOMS: atom_id res chain seq x y z
N MET A 1 -19.22 15.98 15.32
CA MET A 1 -18.09 15.70 14.40
C MET A 1 -17.43 16.97 13.86
N ALA A 2 -18.16 17.93 13.30
CA ALA A 2 -17.56 19.15 12.70
C ALA A 2 -16.75 20.05 13.67
N GLU A 3 -17.13 20.13 14.95
CA GLU A 3 -16.38 20.91 15.94
C GLU A 3 -15.07 20.24 16.35
N ALA A 4 -15.07 18.92 16.55
CA ALA A 4 -13.86 18.16 16.82
C ALA A 4 -12.85 18.32 15.67
N SER A 5 -13.29 18.24 14.41
CA SER A 5 -12.44 18.46 13.24
C SER A 5 -11.84 19.87 13.18
N ARG A 6 -12.59 20.91 13.60
CA ARG A 6 -12.08 22.30 13.68
C ARG A 6 -10.99 22.48 14.73
N TRP A 7 -11.14 21.88 15.91
CA TRP A 7 -10.11 21.90 16.95
C TRP A 7 -8.84 21.17 16.50
N HIS A 8 -8.98 20.01 15.86
CA HIS A 8 -7.83 19.28 15.32
C HIS A 8 -7.10 20.11 14.25
N LEU A 9 -7.84 20.76 13.34
CA LEU A 9 -7.21 21.62 12.32
C LEU A 9 -6.48 22.81 12.96
N GLY A 10 -7.10 23.47 13.95
CA GLY A 10 -6.48 24.56 14.70
C GLY A 10 -5.21 24.14 15.45
N VAL A 11 -5.21 22.96 16.06
CA VAL A 11 -4.03 22.40 16.72
C VAL A 11 -2.94 22.04 15.71
N THR A 12 -3.27 21.38 14.60
CA THR A 12 -2.27 21.03 13.57
C THR A 12 -1.61 22.25 12.94
N PHE A 13 -2.40 23.29 12.62
CA PHE A 13 -1.87 24.53 12.06
C PHE A 13 -1.13 25.38 13.10
N GLY A 14 -1.58 25.36 14.36
CA GLY A 14 -0.91 26.06 15.46
C GLY A 14 0.41 25.42 15.88
N MET A 15 0.52 24.09 15.83
CA MET A 15 1.73 23.36 16.21
C MET A 15 2.80 23.36 15.11
N VAL A 16 2.41 23.42 13.83
CA VAL A 16 3.34 23.34 12.69
C VAL A 16 3.25 24.62 11.86
N ASN A 17 4.04 25.62 12.23
CA ASN A 17 4.16 26.86 11.48
C ASN A 17 4.95 26.63 10.17
N PRO A 18 4.50 27.15 9.01
CA PRO A 18 5.26 27.13 7.75
C PRO A 18 6.71 27.66 7.86
N HIS A 19 6.99 28.60 8.77
CA HIS A 19 8.34 29.11 9.03
C HIS A 19 9.30 28.07 9.62
N MET A 20 8.78 27.01 10.25
CA MET A 20 9.59 25.90 10.80
C MET A 20 10.42 25.21 9.71
N TYR A 21 9.89 25.11 8.49
CA TYR A 21 10.62 24.56 7.35
C TYR A 21 11.88 25.37 7.04
N TYR A 22 11.79 26.70 7.01
CA TYR A 22 12.92 27.57 6.71
C TYR A 22 13.97 27.55 7.81
N LEU A 23 13.54 27.54 9.08
CA LEU A 23 14.46 27.39 10.22
C LEU A 23 15.25 26.08 10.13
N ASN A 24 14.57 24.95 9.90
CA ASN A 24 15.22 23.65 9.73
C ASN A 24 16.13 23.61 8.49
N LYS A 25 15.73 24.24 7.38
CA LYS A 25 16.51 24.29 6.15
C LYS A 25 17.81 25.08 6.35
N VAL A 26 17.74 26.25 6.98
CA VAL A 26 18.91 27.09 7.27
C VAL A 26 19.84 26.38 8.25
N MET A 27 19.30 25.77 9.31
CA MET A 27 20.10 25.01 10.28
C MET A 27 20.75 23.77 9.65
N SER A 28 20.00 23.03 8.82
CA SER A 28 20.51 21.89 8.07
C SER A 28 21.59 22.30 7.08
N SER A 29 21.42 23.42 6.38
CA SER A 29 22.41 23.92 5.42
C SER A 29 23.70 24.32 6.13
N LEU A 30 23.61 24.99 7.28
CA LEU A 30 24.76 25.42 8.07
C LEU A 30 25.66 24.24 8.48
N PHE A 31 25.06 23.14 8.96
CA PHE A 31 25.85 22.02 9.47
C PHE A 31 26.12 20.91 8.45
N LEU A 32 25.29 20.76 7.41
CA LEU A 32 25.44 19.65 6.46
C LEU A 32 26.08 20.06 5.14
N ASP A 33 25.86 21.30 4.67
CA ASP A 33 26.24 21.74 3.34
C ASP A 33 27.45 22.69 3.33
N THR A 34 27.80 23.32 4.46
CA THR A 34 29.01 24.14 4.62
C THR A 34 30.27 23.31 4.38
N SER A 35 31.15 23.82 3.52
CA SER A 35 32.42 23.16 3.16
C SER A 35 33.53 23.44 4.18
N VAL A 36 34.48 22.52 4.29
CA VAL A 36 35.70 22.71 5.09
C VAL A 36 36.59 23.78 4.46
N ALA A 37 37.21 24.63 5.29
CA ALA A 37 38.10 25.69 4.84
C ALA A 37 39.28 25.12 4.02
N GLY A 38 39.48 25.63 2.80
CA GLY A 38 40.53 25.19 1.88
C GLY A 38 40.17 24.01 0.97
N GLU A 39 39.00 23.40 1.14
CA GLU A 39 38.50 22.31 0.29
C GLU A 39 37.01 22.52 -0.05
N GLU A 40 36.71 23.16 -1.18
CA GLU A 40 35.33 23.53 -1.56
C GLU A 40 34.38 22.32 -1.76
N ARG A 41 34.90 21.09 -1.86
CA ARG A 41 34.11 19.87 -2.15
C ARG A 41 33.85 18.97 -0.94
N THR A 42 34.46 19.23 0.21
CA THR A 42 34.28 18.40 1.41
C THR A 42 33.29 19.08 2.36
N ASN A 43 32.12 18.47 2.52
CA ASN A 43 31.08 18.87 3.47
C ASN A 43 30.73 17.67 4.36
N PHE A 44 29.83 17.85 5.33
CA PHE A 44 29.47 16.76 6.25
C PHE A 44 28.97 15.50 5.53
N LYS A 45 28.21 15.66 4.44
CA LYS A 45 27.65 14.54 3.66
C LYS A 45 28.70 13.74 2.89
N SER A 46 29.87 14.33 2.61
CA SER A 46 30.93 13.73 1.82
C SER A 46 32.14 13.23 2.62
N ILE A 47 32.08 13.25 3.96
CA ILE A 47 33.13 12.74 4.85
C ILE A 47 33.37 11.24 4.58
N ARG A 48 34.63 10.88 4.31
CA ARG A 48 35.05 9.48 4.05
C ARG A 48 36.16 9.00 4.96
N SER A 49 37.01 9.89 5.46
CA SER A 49 38.14 9.57 6.34
C SER A 49 37.93 10.11 7.77
N ILE A 50 38.62 9.50 8.73
CA ILE A 50 38.73 10.01 10.10
C ILE A 50 39.37 11.41 10.15
N THR A 51 40.30 11.70 9.23
CA THR A 51 40.93 13.02 9.10
C THR A 51 39.90 14.07 8.69
N ASP A 52 39.00 13.73 7.77
CA ASP A 52 37.98 14.64 7.26
C ASP A 52 36.94 14.92 8.35
N PHE A 53 36.63 13.90 9.17
CA PHE A 53 35.78 14.06 10.34
C PHE A 53 36.36 15.08 11.33
N TRP A 54 37.65 14.96 11.69
CA TRP A 54 38.27 15.92 12.62
C TRP A 54 38.39 17.33 12.03
N LYS A 55 38.73 17.46 10.74
CA LYS A 55 38.71 18.75 10.05
C LYS A 55 37.32 19.40 10.09
N PHE A 56 36.25 18.61 9.92
CA PHE A 56 34.88 19.10 10.01
C PHE A 56 34.53 19.55 11.44
N MET A 57 34.89 18.73 12.43
CA MET A 57 34.63 19.02 13.85
C MET A 57 35.35 20.29 14.30
N GLU A 58 36.60 20.50 13.89
CA GLU A 58 37.41 21.64 14.30
C GLU A 58 37.11 22.92 13.51
N GLY A 59 36.64 22.81 12.27
CA GLY A 59 36.27 23.96 11.44
C GLY A 59 34.75 24.20 11.42
N PRO A 60 34.04 23.77 10.35
CA PRO A 60 32.63 24.12 10.13
C PRO A 60 31.68 23.91 11.32
N LEU A 61 31.88 22.87 12.13
CA LEU A 61 31.01 22.62 13.28
C LEU A 61 31.24 23.64 14.41
N LEU A 62 32.49 23.92 14.77
CA LEU A 62 32.80 24.90 15.81
C LEU A 62 32.44 26.31 15.35
N ASP A 63 32.79 26.67 14.11
CA ASP A 63 32.44 27.96 13.50
C ASP A 63 30.92 28.15 13.42
N GLY A 64 30.17 27.07 13.17
CA GLY A 64 28.70 27.09 13.13
C GLY A 64 28.03 27.19 14.51
N LEU A 65 28.67 26.67 15.58
CA LEU A 65 28.13 26.68 16.95
C LEU A 65 28.53 27.94 17.73
N TYR A 66 29.72 28.48 17.49
CA TYR A 66 30.31 29.61 18.21
C TYR A 66 30.60 30.75 17.26
N TRP A 67 29.69 31.72 17.24
CA TRP A 67 29.77 32.88 16.36
C TRP A 67 30.24 34.11 17.15
N ASP A 68 31.49 34.51 16.93
CA ASP A 68 32.15 35.51 17.78
C ASP A 68 32.07 36.95 17.23
N SER A 69 31.80 37.11 15.93
CA SER A 69 31.80 38.41 15.24
C SER A 69 30.53 38.68 14.42
N TRP A 70 30.03 39.92 14.46
CA TRP A 70 28.99 40.38 13.54
C TRP A 70 29.48 40.45 12.08
N TYR A 71 28.56 40.68 11.12
CA TYR A 71 28.90 40.92 9.70
C TYR A 71 29.91 42.05 9.47
N ASN A 72 30.08 42.94 10.45
CA ASN A 72 30.97 44.10 10.42
C ASN A 72 32.31 43.87 11.14
N ASN A 73 32.64 42.62 11.50
CA ASN A 73 33.81 42.24 12.30
C ASN A 73 33.87 42.90 13.69
N GLU A 74 32.78 43.49 14.18
CA GLU A 74 32.69 43.89 15.58
C GLU A 74 32.38 42.65 16.43
N ASN A 75 33.08 42.53 17.55
CA ASN A 75 32.83 41.47 18.51
C ASN A 75 31.39 41.60 19.05
N LEU A 76 30.69 40.47 19.12
CA LEU A 76 29.35 40.40 19.68
C LEU A 76 29.43 40.75 21.19
N TYR A 77 29.21 42.02 21.54
CA TYR A 77 29.36 42.52 22.91
C TYR A 77 28.68 41.62 23.96
N ASN A 78 29.47 41.12 24.92
CA ASN A 78 29.06 40.67 26.25
C ASN A 78 27.74 39.87 26.35
N LEU A 79 27.51 38.88 25.47
CA LEU A 79 26.59 37.80 25.82
C LEU A 79 27.30 36.91 26.84
N LYS A 80 27.27 37.34 28.10
CA LYS A 80 28.07 36.82 29.20
C LYS A 80 28.01 35.31 29.41
N ASN A 81 27.13 34.54 28.76
CA ASN A 81 27.04 33.09 28.90
C ASN A 81 26.34 32.33 27.74
N SER A 82 26.10 32.93 26.56
CA SER A 82 25.36 32.21 25.49
C SER A 82 25.80 32.59 24.08
N SER A 83 26.28 31.58 23.33
CA SER A 83 26.47 31.68 21.88
C SER A 83 25.12 31.80 21.18
N ARG A 84 25.08 32.52 20.06
CA ARG A 84 23.90 32.62 19.19
C ARG A 84 24.25 32.18 17.77
N ILE A 85 23.42 31.30 17.22
CA ILE A 85 23.50 30.86 15.83
C ILE A 85 22.62 31.80 14.98
N TYR A 86 23.19 32.40 13.94
CA TYR A 86 22.53 33.41 13.10
C TYR A 86 21.93 34.58 13.90
N TYR A 87 22.58 35.00 14.99
CA TYR A 87 22.17 36.14 15.83
C TYR A 87 20.85 36.00 16.61
N GLU A 88 19.97 35.09 16.21
CA GLU A 88 18.61 34.89 16.77
C GLU A 88 18.49 33.63 17.61
N ASN A 89 19.12 32.51 17.22
CA ASN A 89 18.95 31.23 17.90
C ASN A 89 19.95 31.09 19.04
N ILE A 90 19.49 30.86 20.26
CA ILE A 90 20.36 30.71 21.44
C ILE A 90 20.84 29.26 21.57
N LEU A 91 22.14 29.06 21.75
CA LEU A 91 22.71 27.76 22.09
C LEU A 91 22.45 27.45 23.57
N LEU A 92 21.81 26.32 23.87
CA LEU A 92 21.54 25.88 25.23
C LEU A 92 22.62 24.90 25.70
N GLY A 93 23.30 25.24 26.79
CA GLY A 93 24.34 24.40 27.37
C GLY A 93 25.57 24.28 26.47
N LEU A 94 26.14 23.09 26.40
CA LEU A 94 27.32 22.78 25.60
C LEU A 94 27.07 21.50 24.78
N PRO A 95 27.67 21.39 23.58
CA PRO A 95 27.62 20.15 22.81
C PRO A 95 28.33 19.02 23.56
N ARG A 96 27.75 17.82 23.55
CA ARG A 96 28.35 16.61 24.12
C ARG A 96 28.66 15.63 23.00
N VAL A 97 29.94 15.25 22.86
CA VAL A 97 30.37 14.20 21.94
C VAL A 97 30.34 12.87 22.67
N ARG A 98 29.67 11.87 22.09
CA ARG A 98 29.62 10.49 22.62
C ARG A 98 30.29 9.55 21.64
N GLN A 99 31.18 8.70 22.13
CA GLN A 99 31.86 7.66 21.36
C GLN A 99 31.50 6.28 21.90
N LEU A 100 31.33 5.31 20.99
CA LEU A 100 31.19 3.89 21.31
C LEU A 100 32.44 3.16 20.83
N LYS A 101 32.89 2.16 21.60
CA LYS A 101 34.10 1.39 21.32
C LYS A 101 33.80 -0.11 21.41
N VAL A 102 34.51 -0.91 20.63
CA VAL A 102 34.42 -2.38 20.63
C VAL A 102 35.68 -2.96 21.27
N ARG A 103 35.54 -4.03 22.06
CA ARG A 103 36.69 -4.68 22.72
C ARG A 103 37.62 -5.33 21.70
N ASN A 104 38.91 -5.31 21.98
CA ASN A 104 39.90 -6.05 21.20
C ASN A 104 39.67 -7.58 21.35
N GLY A 105 39.94 -8.34 20.29
CA GLY A 105 39.79 -9.79 20.23
C GLY A 105 38.36 -10.28 20.10
N THR A 106 37.43 -9.41 19.67
CA THR A 106 36.01 -9.77 19.53
C THR A 106 35.73 -10.61 18.28
N CYS A 107 36.59 -10.51 17.26
CA CYS A 107 36.44 -11.26 16.02
C CYS A 107 37.20 -12.61 16.08
N LYS A 108 36.74 -13.58 15.29
CA LYS A 108 37.45 -14.86 15.12
C LYS A 108 38.39 -14.79 13.91
N VAL A 109 39.68 -14.55 14.15
CA VAL A 109 40.70 -14.58 13.10
C VAL A 109 41.03 -16.03 12.73
N HIS A 110 40.98 -16.34 11.43
CA HIS A 110 41.36 -17.66 10.90
C HIS A 110 42.84 -17.96 11.21
N ALA A 111 43.15 -19.23 11.54
CA ALA A 111 44.45 -19.62 12.10
C ALA A 111 45.66 -19.15 11.26
N PHE A 112 45.52 -19.15 9.93
CA PHE A 112 46.57 -18.71 9.00
C PHE A 112 46.94 -17.22 9.13
N PHE A 113 46.01 -16.36 9.54
CA PHE A 113 46.22 -14.90 9.60
C PHE A 113 46.54 -14.39 11.01
N ARG A 114 46.60 -15.28 12.02
CA ARG A 114 46.86 -14.87 13.40
C ARG A 114 48.23 -14.23 13.62
N SER A 115 49.23 -14.56 12.80
CA SER A 115 50.55 -13.94 12.87
C SER A 115 50.63 -12.56 12.23
N LEU A 116 49.59 -12.15 11.49
CA LEU A 116 49.53 -10.86 10.78
C LEU A 116 48.61 -9.86 11.48
N MET A 117 47.66 -10.34 12.29
CA MET A 117 46.68 -9.51 12.98
C MET A 117 46.67 -9.80 14.47
N ASP A 118 47.40 -8.96 15.22
CA ASP A 118 47.46 -8.99 16.69
C ASP A 118 46.21 -8.40 17.33
N GLU A 119 45.51 -7.50 16.62
CA GLU A 119 44.27 -6.86 17.07
C GLU A 119 43.11 -7.15 16.12
N CYS A 120 41.92 -7.33 16.67
CA CYS A 120 40.72 -7.45 15.86
C CYS A 120 39.45 -6.95 16.55
N TYR A 121 38.65 -6.21 15.78
CA TYR A 121 37.41 -5.59 16.22
C TYR A 121 36.29 -6.04 15.29
N ASP A 122 35.28 -6.72 15.84
CA ASP A 122 34.08 -7.12 15.09
C ASP A 122 33.06 -5.97 15.01
N LYS A 123 31.96 -6.17 14.26
CA LYS A 123 30.82 -5.25 14.21
C LYS A 123 30.31 -4.95 15.61
N TYR A 124 29.92 -3.70 15.83
CA TYR A 124 29.35 -3.26 17.09
C TYR A 124 28.10 -4.07 17.44
N THR A 125 28.12 -4.66 18.62
CA THR A 125 26.94 -5.20 19.30
C THR A 125 27.02 -4.81 20.77
N SER A 126 25.89 -4.62 21.43
CA SER A 126 25.87 -4.27 22.86
C SER A 126 26.62 -5.30 23.74
N LYS A 127 26.77 -6.55 23.29
CA LYS A 127 27.55 -7.57 23.98
C LYS A 127 29.05 -7.35 23.90
N ASN A 128 29.53 -6.78 22.80
CA ASN A 128 30.95 -6.63 22.47
C ASN A 128 31.48 -5.21 22.77
N GLU A 129 30.62 -4.34 23.30
CA GLU A 129 30.94 -2.96 23.67
C GLU A 129 32.05 -2.92 24.72
N ASP A 130 33.06 -2.09 24.49
CA ASP A 130 34.13 -1.86 25.42
C ASP A 130 33.74 -0.81 26.45
N MET A 131 33.48 -1.29 27.67
CA MET A 131 33.19 -0.48 28.84
C MET A 131 34.43 -0.21 29.68
N ALA A 132 35.62 -0.66 29.23
CA ALA A 132 36.85 -0.39 29.95
C ALA A 132 37.19 1.10 29.86
N ASP A 133 37.53 1.68 31.02
CA ASP A 133 38.02 3.04 31.12
C ASP A 133 39.19 3.27 30.15
N PHE A 134 39.20 4.43 29.47
CA PHE A 134 40.25 4.82 28.53
C PHE A 134 40.73 6.24 28.87
N GLY A 135 42.04 6.48 28.89
CA GLY A 135 42.64 7.78 29.20
C GLY A 135 42.93 8.05 30.68
N LEU A 136 43.29 9.29 31.00
CA LEU A 136 43.57 9.78 32.36
C LEU A 136 42.25 9.94 33.15
N LYS A 137 42.14 9.25 34.28
CA LYS A 137 40.88 9.13 35.04
C LYS A 137 40.58 10.39 35.88
N GLN A 138 39.52 11.11 35.52
CA GLN A 138 38.74 11.91 36.47
C GLN A 138 37.24 11.84 36.15
N HIS A 139 36.49 11.30 37.11
CA HIS A 139 35.04 11.21 37.30
C HIS A 139 34.13 10.52 36.25
N THR A 140 33.69 9.33 36.67
CA THR A 140 32.37 8.68 36.58
C THR A 140 31.26 9.33 35.77
N ASP A 141 30.84 8.64 34.69
CA ASP A 141 29.48 8.70 34.17
C ASP A 141 28.78 7.34 34.36
N LEU A 142 27.65 7.36 35.07
CA LEU A 142 26.78 6.21 35.30
C LEU A 142 26.02 5.83 34.01
N TYR A 143 26.06 4.54 33.65
CA TYR A 143 25.21 3.98 32.59
C TYR A 143 23.86 3.53 33.17
N SER A 144 22.78 4.19 32.79
CA SER A 144 21.40 3.78 33.09
C SER A 144 20.90 2.79 32.02
N ASN A 145 20.55 1.57 32.44
CA ASN A 145 19.87 0.59 31.59
C ASN A 145 18.36 0.90 31.54
N MET A 146 17.78 0.97 30.35
CA MET A 146 16.34 1.07 30.11
C MET A 146 15.82 -0.29 29.63
N LYS A 147 14.93 -0.92 30.40
CA LYS A 147 14.15 -2.09 29.99
C LYS A 147 12.73 -1.64 29.63
N ILE A 148 12.28 -1.91 28.40
CA ILE A 148 10.86 -1.82 28.03
C ILE A 148 10.51 -3.04 27.16
N TYR A 149 9.52 -3.83 27.59
CA TYR A 149 8.67 -4.66 26.70
C TYR A 149 7.33 -5.01 27.37
N HIS A 150 6.39 -5.46 26.50
CA HIS A 150 5.07 -6.10 26.70
C HIS A 150 3.84 -5.17 26.66
N MET A 151 2.72 -5.43 25.94
CA MET A 151 2.19 -6.63 25.24
C MET A 151 1.31 -6.25 24.03
N LEU A 152 1.23 -7.15 23.04
CA LEU A 152 0.15 -7.30 22.04
C LEU A 152 -1.22 -7.53 22.74
N GLY A 153 -2.38 -7.09 22.23
CA GLY A 153 -2.94 -7.37 20.91
C GLY A 153 -4.06 -8.41 21.05
N GLN A 154 -5.32 -7.96 21.21
CA GLN A 154 -6.52 -8.81 21.16
C GLN A 154 -7.65 -8.08 20.44
N LEU A 155 -8.49 -8.87 19.78
CA LEU A 155 -9.84 -8.57 19.25
C LEU A 155 -9.94 -8.17 17.78
N LEU A 156 -9.78 -9.15 16.88
CA LEU A 156 -10.61 -9.24 15.68
C LEU A 156 -11.08 -10.70 15.52
N ARG A 157 -12.29 -10.99 16.04
CA ARG A 157 -13.01 -12.25 15.83
C ARG A 157 -14.41 -11.91 15.33
N ASN A 158 -14.77 -12.56 14.21
CA ASN A 158 -16.08 -12.66 13.55
C ASN A 158 -16.42 -11.65 12.44
N THR A 159 -16.33 -12.12 11.19
CA THR A 159 -17.24 -11.76 10.11
C THR A 159 -17.51 -12.99 9.24
N GLU A 160 -18.65 -13.66 9.47
CA GLU A 160 -19.27 -14.52 8.47
C GLU A 160 -20.49 -13.78 7.91
N LYS A 161 -20.52 -13.52 6.60
CA LYS A 161 -21.70 -13.78 5.75
C LYS A 161 -21.42 -13.46 4.28
N TYR A 162 -22.01 -14.29 3.42
CA TYR A 162 -22.19 -14.23 1.96
C TYR A 162 -21.20 -15.05 1.12
N SER A 163 -21.64 -16.29 0.81
CA SER A 163 -21.21 -17.06 -0.34
C SER A 163 -22.15 -16.70 -1.50
N ASP A 164 -21.75 -15.71 -2.30
CA ASP A 164 -22.23 -15.52 -3.66
C ASP A 164 -21.03 -15.06 -4.48
N PHE A 165 -21.02 -15.34 -5.78
CA PHE A 165 -19.97 -15.16 -6.81
C PHE A 165 -18.84 -14.11 -6.57
N TYR A 166 -19.11 -13.01 -5.86
CA TYR A 166 -18.11 -12.15 -5.22
C TYR A 166 -17.02 -12.88 -4.45
N PHE A 167 -17.34 -13.94 -3.71
CA PHE A 167 -16.34 -14.72 -2.99
C PHE A 167 -15.31 -15.29 -3.96
N LEU A 168 -15.76 -15.84 -5.10
CA LEU A 168 -14.87 -16.42 -6.11
C LEU A 168 -14.01 -15.35 -6.80
N ALA A 169 -14.61 -14.21 -7.15
CA ALA A 169 -13.91 -13.06 -7.74
C ALA A 169 -12.93 -12.42 -6.75
N TYR A 170 -13.34 -12.28 -5.48
CA TYR A 170 -12.52 -11.83 -4.36
C TYR A 170 -11.32 -12.75 -4.13
N TRP A 171 -11.52 -14.07 -4.09
CA TRP A 171 -10.43 -15.03 -3.97
C TRP A 171 -9.54 -15.04 -5.20
N HIS A 172 -10.10 -14.85 -6.39
CA HIS A 172 -9.33 -14.74 -7.63
C HIS A 172 -8.46 -13.48 -7.65
N ILE A 173 -9.01 -12.32 -7.29
CA ILE A 173 -8.27 -11.07 -7.08
C ILE A 173 -7.21 -11.27 -6.01
N TYR A 174 -7.58 -11.82 -4.85
CA TYR A 174 -6.67 -12.02 -3.72
C TYR A 174 -5.51 -12.95 -4.09
N TYR A 175 -5.80 -14.05 -4.79
CA TYR A 175 -4.81 -14.99 -5.29
C TYR A 175 -3.88 -14.34 -6.33
N ASN A 176 -4.44 -13.61 -7.30
CA ASN A 176 -3.65 -12.87 -8.29
C ASN A 176 -2.77 -11.79 -7.63
N ASN A 177 -3.29 -11.11 -6.60
CA ASN A 177 -2.52 -10.14 -5.82
C ASN A 177 -1.42 -10.82 -5.00
N ILE A 178 -1.67 -11.98 -4.38
CA ILE A 178 -0.64 -12.77 -3.70
C ILE A 178 0.45 -13.18 -4.68
N ILE A 179 0.09 -13.69 -5.87
CA ILE A 179 1.08 -14.06 -6.89
C ILE A 179 1.90 -12.82 -7.30
N ALA A 180 1.25 -11.70 -7.59
CA ALA A 180 1.93 -10.46 -7.94
C ALA A 180 2.91 -10.01 -6.83
N ILE A 181 2.48 -10.04 -5.58
CA ILE A 181 3.29 -9.69 -4.41
C ILE A 181 4.48 -10.65 -4.28
N THR A 182 4.26 -11.97 -4.37
CA THR A 182 5.35 -12.96 -4.25
C THR A 182 6.39 -12.81 -5.36
N ILE A 183 5.97 -12.54 -6.60
CA ILE A 183 6.89 -12.30 -7.70
C ILE A 183 7.62 -10.96 -7.51
N PHE A 184 6.94 -9.91 -7.05
CA PHE A 184 7.57 -8.63 -6.72
C PHE A 184 8.66 -8.81 -5.65
N PHE A 185 8.40 -9.57 -4.58
CA PHE A 185 9.40 -9.91 -3.58
C PHE A 185 10.54 -10.77 -4.14
N ALA A 186 10.29 -11.64 -5.11
CA ALA A 186 11.35 -12.40 -5.77
C ALA A 186 12.29 -11.47 -6.54
N TRP A 187 11.76 -10.46 -7.25
CA TRP A 187 12.57 -9.44 -7.92
C TRP A 187 13.38 -8.59 -6.95
N ILE A 188 12.80 -8.17 -5.81
CA ILE A 188 13.54 -7.45 -4.76
C ILE A 188 14.74 -8.27 -4.26
N LYS A 189 14.53 -9.57 -3.97
CA LYS A 189 15.60 -10.46 -3.51
C LYS A 189 16.68 -10.65 -4.58
N LEU A 190 16.27 -10.81 -5.84
CA LEU A 190 17.20 -10.95 -6.96
C LEU A 190 18.06 -9.69 -7.11
N GLY A 191 17.44 -8.50 -7.11
CA GLY A 191 18.15 -7.22 -7.19
C GLY A 191 19.10 -7.00 -6.01
N PHE A 192 18.67 -7.33 -4.79
CA PHE A 192 19.50 -7.25 -3.59
C PHE A 192 20.73 -8.18 -3.68
N LEU A 193 20.56 -9.43 -4.11
CA LEU A 193 21.65 -10.39 -4.22
C LEU A 193 22.64 -10.03 -5.33
N VAL A 194 22.15 -9.54 -6.47
CA VAL A 194 22.97 -9.23 -7.64
C VAL A 194 23.69 -7.88 -7.49
N PHE A 195 22.97 -6.84 -7.08
CA PHE A 195 23.47 -5.46 -7.10
C PHE A 195 23.83 -4.93 -5.72
N GLY A 196 23.49 -5.62 -4.62
CA GLY A 196 23.63 -5.08 -3.26
C GLY A 196 25.07 -4.84 -2.79
N SER A 197 26.07 -5.37 -3.47
CA SER A 197 27.49 -5.07 -3.18
C SER A 197 28.04 -3.85 -3.92
N GLN A 198 27.40 -3.43 -5.01
CA GLN A 198 27.95 -2.43 -5.94
C GLN A 198 27.06 -1.19 -6.11
N VAL A 199 25.76 -1.29 -5.80
CA VAL A 199 24.79 -0.21 -6.00
C VAL A 199 24.15 0.15 -4.66
N ASP A 200 24.30 1.42 -4.24
CA ASP A 200 23.78 1.92 -2.97
C ASP A 200 22.26 1.76 -2.83
N ASP A 201 21.53 1.91 -3.93
CA ASP A 201 20.07 1.72 -4.01
C ASP A 201 19.63 0.28 -3.63
N PHE A 202 20.53 -0.70 -3.78
CA PHE A 202 20.30 -2.11 -3.42
C PHE A 202 21.12 -2.58 -2.21
N SER A 203 21.85 -1.68 -1.54
CA SER A 203 22.79 -2.00 -0.45
C SER A 203 22.16 -2.74 0.73
N THR A 204 20.91 -2.42 1.06
CA THR A 204 20.15 -3.06 2.13
C THR A 204 18.84 -3.59 1.58
N PHE A 205 18.28 -4.61 2.22
CA PHE A 205 17.00 -5.17 1.81
C PHE A 205 15.87 -4.12 1.82
N GLN A 206 15.87 -3.21 2.80
CA GLN A 206 14.87 -2.14 2.89
C GLN A 206 15.04 -1.11 1.76
N ASN A 207 16.27 -0.69 1.47
CA ASN A 207 16.54 0.19 0.34
C ASN A 207 16.13 -0.48 -0.98
N ALA A 208 16.42 -1.77 -1.16
CA ALA A 208 16.00 -2.53 -2.34
C ALA A 208 14.48 -2.53 -2.53
N ILE A 209 13.68 -2.64 -1.46
CA ILE A 209 12.21 -2.50 -1.54
C ILE A 209 11.82 -1.11 -2.04
N PHE A 210 12.37 -0.05 -1.44
CA PHE A 210 12.08 1.32 -1.86
C PHE A 210 12.49 1.59 -3.31
N THR A 211 13.66 1.12 -3.70
CA THR A 211 14.17 1.20 -5.07
C THR A 211 13.24 0.49 -6.05
N GLN A 212 12.73 -0.69 -5.69
CA GLN A 212 11.80 -1.41 -6.56
C GLN A 212 10.49 -0.62 -6.80
N PHE A 213 9.94 0.02 -5.77
CA PHE A 213 8.79 0.92 -5.92
C PHE A 213 9.12 2.18 -6.72
N ARG A 214 10.30 2.78 -6.53
CA ARG A 214 10.76 3.93 -7.30
C ARG A 214 10.86 3.62 -8.80
N ILE A 215 11.38 2.44 -9.15
CA ILE A 215 11.41 1.98 -10.55
C ILE A 215 9.99 1.89 -11.14
N VAL A 216 9.00 1.40 -10.37
CA VAL A 216 7.59 1.37 -10.81
C VAL A 216 7.04 2.78 -11.04
N LEU A 217 7.42 3.75 -10.22
CA LEU A 217 7.04 5.17 -10.36
C LEU A 217 7.78 5.89 -11.50
N GLY A 218 8.80 5.26 -12.09
CA GLY A 218 9.62 5.85 -13.15
C GLY A 218 10.80 6.70 -12.65
N ASP A 219 11.05 6.75 -11.35
CA ASP A 219 12.23 7.38 -10.76
C ASP A 219 13.32 6.33 -10.54
N PHE A 220 14.32 6.26 -11.41
CA PHE A 220 15.36 5.23 -11.33
C PHE A 220 16.72 5.70 -11.82
N ASN A 221 17.78 5.21 -11.17
CA ASN A 221 19.16 5.41 -11.61
C ASN A 221 19.67 4.21 -12.42
N PHE A 222 19.36 4.17 -13.71
CA PHE A 222 19.79 3.09 -14.60
C PHE A 222 21.32 3.03 -14.76
N ALA A 223 22.00 4.18 -14.70
CA ALA A 223 23.45 4.25 -14.87
C ALA A 223 24.20 3.45 -13.79
N GLY A 224 23.75 3.52 -12.54
CA GLY A 224 24.34 2.73 -11.45
C GLY A 224 24.18 1.22 -11.66
N ILE A 225 23.00 0.78 -12.11
CA ILE A 225 22.71 -0.64 -12.37
C ILE A 225 23.53 -1.18 -13.54
N GLN A 226 23.67 -0.39 -14.63
CA GLN A 226 24.44 -0.76 -15.80
C GLN A 226 25.96 -0.81 -15.51
N GLN A 227 26.47 0.08 -14.67
CA GLN A 227 27.88 0.09 -14.28
C GLN A 227 28.25 -1.12 -13.42
N ALA A 228 27.36 -1.54 -12.52
CA ALA A 228 27.58 -2.74 -11.70
C ALA A 228 27.64 -4.03 -12.53
N ASN A 229 26.74 -4.18 -13.50
CA ASN A 229 26.83 -5.25 -14.47
C ASN A 229 26.24 -4.85 -15.82
N ARG A 230 27.12 -4.73 -16.82
CA ARG A 230 26.77 -4.27 -18.17
C ARG A 230 25.76 -5.17 -18.89
N ILE A 231 25.70 -6.45 -18.56
CA ILE A 231 24.80 -7.43 -19.21
C ILE A 231 23.59 -7.68 -18.31
N LEU A 232 23.83 -8.06 -17.06
CA LEU A 232 22.78 -8.49 -16.14
C LEU A 232 21.88 -7.32 -15.70
N GLY A 233 22.42 -6.10 -15.63
CA GLY A 233 21.68 -4.88 -15.27
C GLY A 233 20.54 -4.56 -16.25
N PRO A 234 20.82 -4.35 -17.54
CA PRO A 234 19.78 -4.12 -18.54
C PRO A 234 18.77 -5.27 -18.66
N ILE A 235 19.23 -6.53 -18.58
CA ILE A 235 18.33 -7.70 -18.62
C ILE A 235 17.37 -7.67 -17.43
N TYR A 236 17.88 -7.48 -16.21
CA TYR A 236 17.05 -7.36 -15.00
C TYR A 236 16.03 -6.23 -15.14
N PHE A 237 16.47 -5.05 -15.60
CA PHE A 237 15.61 -3.87 -15.69
C PHE A 237 14.48 -4.03 -16.71
N ILE A 238 14.80 -4.50 -17.93
CA ILE A 238 13.82 -4.69 -19.01
C ILE A 238 12.80 -5.76 -18.62
N THR A 239 13.28 -6.89 -18.08
CA THR A 239 12.40 -8.00 -17.69
C THR A 239 11.49 -7.62 -16.52
N PHE A 240 11.98 -6.85 -15.55
CA PHE A 240 11.16 -6.34 -14.46
C PHE A 240 10.07 -5.38 -14.95
N ILE A 241 10.41 -4.41 -15.81
CA ILE A 241 9.41 -3.46 -16.35
C ILE A 241 8.33 -4.19 -17.14
N PHE A 242 8.73 -5.15 -17.98
CA PHE A 242 7.77 -5.98 -18.72
C PHE A 242 6.81 -6.71 -17.77
N PHE A 243 7.34 -7.27 -16.68
CA PHE A 243 6.55 -7.97 -15.68
C PHE A 243 5.60 -7.04 -14.91
N VAL A 244 6.06 -5.85 -14.51
CA VAL A 244 5.23 -4.84 -13.83
C VAL A 244 4.05 -4.42 -14.70
N PHE A 245 4.29 -4.17 -15.99
CA PHE A 245 3.21 -3.81 -16.92
C PHE A 245 2.15 -4.91 -17.01
N PHE A 246 2.58 -6.18 -17.09
CA PHE A 246 1.67 -7.33 -17.12
C PHE A 246 0.86 -7.45 -15.82
N VAL A 247 1.50 -7.28 -14.66
CA VAL A 247 0.80 -7.30 -13.36
C VAL A 247 -0.21 -6.16 -13.25
N LEU A 248 0.15 -4.94 -13.62
CA LEU A 248 -0.75 -3.78 -13.56
C LEU A 248 -1.93 -3.94 -14.52
N LEU A 249 -1.69 -4.43 -15.74
CA LEU A 249 -2.77 -4.75 -16.68
C LEU A 249 -3.71 -5.82 -16.14
N ASN A 250 -3.18 -6.92 -15.61
CA ASN A 250 -4.01 -8.01 -15.10
C ASN A 250 -4.79 -7.59 -13.85
N MET A 251 -4.21 -6.73 -13.00
CA MET A 251 -4.93 -6.12 -11.87
C MET A 251 -6.04 -5.20 -12.37
N PHE A 252 -5.77 -4.34 -13.35
CA PHE A 252 -6.76 -3.41 -13.90
C PHE A 252 -7.90 -4.14 -14.62
N LEU A 253 -7.58 -5.17 -15.41
CA LEU A 253 -8.57 -6.04 -16.06
C LEU A 253 -9.42 -6.79 -15.04
N ALA A 254 -8.83 -7.25 -13.93
CA ALA A 254 -9.59 -7.87 -12.85
C ALA A 254 -10.58 -6.88 -12.22
N ILE A 255 -10.16 -5.63 -11.93
CA ILE A 255 -11.03 -4.59 -11.39
C ILE A 255 -12.19 -4.25 -12.36
N ILE A 256 -11.89 -4.08 -13.65
CA ILE A 256 -12.91 -3.82 -14.66
C ILE A 256 -13.86 -5.01 -14.81
N ASN A 257 -13.33 -6.22 -14.85
CA ASN A 257 -14.15 -7.42 -15.01
C ASN A 257 -15.08 -7.64 -13.81
N ASP A 258 -14.60 -7.35 -12.60
CA ASP A 258 -15.39 -7.46 -11.38
C ASP A 258 -16.50 -6.39 -11.33
N THR A 259 -16.17 -5.12 -11.58
CA THR A 259 -17.18 -4.05 -11.65
C THR A 259 -18.19 -4.26 -12.78
N TYR A 260 -17.74 -4.77 -13.93
CA TYR A 260 -18.62 -5.11 -15.04
C TYR A 260 -19.57 -6.26 -14.68
N SER A 261 -19.07 -7.29 -13.99
CA SER A 261 -19.86 -8.45 -13.56
C SER A 261 -20.88 -8.09 -12.49
N GLU A 262 -20.52 -7.22 -11.54
CA GLU A 262 -21.43 -6.64 -10.52
C GLU A 262 -22.59 -5.89 -11.19
N VAL A 263 -22.26 -4.90 -12.03
CA VAL A 263 -23.26 -4.07 -12.70
C VAL A 263 -24.18 -4.95 -13.56
N LYS A 264 -23.62 -5.93 -14.28
CA LYS A 264 -24.40 -6.90 -15.07
C LYS A 264 -25.32 -7.76 -14.21
N ALA A 265 -24.88 -8.18 -13.02
CA ALA A 265 -25.71 -8.93 -12.08
C ALA A 265 -26.90 -8.08 -11.59
N ASP A 266 -26.68 -6.81 -11.24
CA ASP A 266 -27.74 -5.87 -10.84
C ASP A 266 -28.79 -5.63 -11.93
N TYR A 267 -28.36 -5.54 -13.19
CA TYR A 267 -29.27 -5.49 -14.33
C TYR A 267 -30.09 -6.79 -14.46
N SER A 268 -29.46 -7.96 -14.27
CA SER A 268 -30.14 -9.26 -14.42
C SER A 268 -31.12 -9.60 -13.28
N ILE A 269 -30.89 -9.07 -12.07
CA ILE A 269 -31.78 -9.23 -10.90
C ILE A 269 -32.99 -8.26 -10.97
N GLY A 270 -33.05 -7.39 -11.98
CA GLY A 270 -34.22 -6.54 -12.24
C GLY A 270 -34.34 -5.33 -11.30
N ARG A 271 -33.25 -4.94 -10.62
CA ARG A 271 -33.18 -3.73 -9.79
C ARG A 271 -32.66 -2.53 -10.59
N GLY A 272 -33.23 -2.32 -11.78
CA GLY A 272 -33.01 -1.09 -12.53
C GLY A 272 -33.64 0.12 -11.81
N PRO A 273 -33.12 1.36 -12.00
CA PRO A 273 -33.69 2.59 -11.43
C PRO A 273 -35.17 2.89 -11.77
N ASP A 274 -35.80 2.19 -12.73
CA ASP A 274 -37.06 2.65 -13.33
C ASP A 274 -38.31 1.78 -13.11
N PHE A 275 -38.28 0.78 -12.21
CA PHE A 275 -39.52 0.05 -11.92
C PHE A 275 -40.54 0.90 -11.13
N GLN A 276 -40.10 1.93 -10.41
CA GLN A 276 -41.00 2.84 -9.71
C GLN A 276 -41.74 3.80 -10.67
N LEU A 277 -41.05 4.32 -11.69
CA LEU A 277 -41.68 5.18 -12.71
C LEU A 277 -42.66 4.39 -13.57
N GLY A 278 -42.28 3.18 -14.00
CA GLY A 278 -43.18 2.28 -14.71
C GLY A 278 -44.40 1.86 -13.89
N LYS A 279 -44.22 1.61 -12.57
CA LYS A 279 -45.34 1.36 -11.64
C LYS A 279 -46.23 2.58 -11.45
N MET A 280 -45.68 3.80 -11.38
CA MET A 280 -46.46 5.04 -11.27
C MET A 280 -47.26 5.33 -12.55
N ILE A 281 -46.66 5.13 -13.73
CA ILE A 281 -47.35 5.28 -15.01
C ILE A 281 -48.47 4.24 -15.16
N LYS A 282 -48.19 2.98 -14.83
CA LYS A 282 -49.20 1.91 -14.88
C LYS A 282 -50.35 2.16 -13.90
N LYS A 283 -50.05 2.68 -12.70
CA LYS A 283 -51.06 3.06 -11.70
C LYS A 283 -51.89 4.27 -12.15
N SER A 284 -51.26 5.26 -12.79
CA SER A 284 -51.95 6.44 -13.34
C SER A 284 -52.85 6.08 -14.54
N TYR A 285 -52.35 5.23 -15.45
CA TYR A 285 -53.12 4.70 -16.59
C TYR A 285 -54.33 3.88 -16.12
N ASN A 286 -54.14 2.97 -15.17
CA ASN A 286 -55.24 2.15 -14.64
C ASN A 286 -56.28 3.00 -13.90
N ASN A 287 -55.85 3.97 -13.08
CA ASN A 287 -56.77 4.90 -12.42
C ASN A 287 -57.52 5.79 -13.42
N ALA A 288 -56.90 6.18 -14.54
CA ALA A 288 -57.56 6.91 -15.61
C ALA A 288 -58.56 6.02 -16.37
N LEU A 289 -58.21 4.76 -16.62
CA LEU A 289 -59.08 3.78 -17.30
C LEU A 289 -60.32 3.40 -16.47
N GLU A 290 -60.17 3.29 -15.16
CA GLU A 290 -61.28 3.06 -14.23
C GLU A 290 -62.19 4.29 -14.11
N LYS A 291 -61.61 5.50 -14.06
CA LYS A 291 -62.38 6.75 -14.10
C LYS A 291 -63.13 6.96 -15.42
N LEU A 292 -62.61 6.43 -16.53
CA LEU A 292 -63.25 6.48 -17.85
C LEU A 292 -64.24 5.32 -18.10
N LYS A 293 -64.46 4.40 -17.15
CA LYS A 293 -65.36 3.23 -17.27
C LYS A 293 -65.17 2.38 -18.54
N LEU A 294 -63.95 2.31 -19.09
CA LEU A 294 -63.67 1.61 -20.35
C LEU A 294 -63.34 0.11 -20.21
N LYS A 295 -63.56 -0.51 -19.03
CA LYS A 295 -63.24 -1.93 -18.82
C LYS A 295 -64.47 -2.81 -19.07
N LYS A 296 -64.50 -3.51 -20.22
CA LYS A 296 -65.42 -4.65 -20.43
C LYS A 296 -64.93 -5.89 -19.67
N PRO A 297 -65.82 -6.69 -19.05
CA PRO A 297 -65.43 -7.94 -18.41
C PRO A 297 -65.26 -9.01 -19.51
N GLY A 298 -64.05 -9.50 -19.69
CA GLY A 298 -63.76 -10.71 -20.46
C GLY A 298 -63.19 -11.75 -19.49
N THR A 299 -63.76 -12.95 -19.50
CA THR A 299 -63.34 -14.10 -18.69
C THR A 299 -61.89 -14.49 -19.00
N ASP A 300 -61.12 -14.77 -17.94
CA ASP A 300 -59.65 -14.95 -17.99
C ASP A 300 -59.18 -16.09 -18.92
N GLU A 301 -60.06 -17.03 -19.27
CA GLU A 301 -59.74 -18.13 -20.20
C GLU A 301 -59.61 -17.66 -21.65
N ASP A 302 -60.41 -16.70 -22.10
CA ASP A 302 -60.37 -16.19 -23.48
C ASP A 302 -59.12 -15.33 -23.74
N LYS A 303 -58.64 -14.61 -22.71
CA LYS A 303 -57.38 -13.85 -22.78
C LYS A 303 -56.17 -14.77 -22.90
N LYS A 304 -56.07 -15.81 -22.06
CA LYS A 304 -54.96 -16.77 -22.11
C LYS A 304 -54.89 -17.52 -23.46
N ARG A 305 -56.04 -17.83 -24.06
CA ARG A 305 -56.10 -18.53 -25.36
C ARG A 305 -55.68 -17.65 -26.53
N THR A 306 -56.00 -16.35 -26.46
CA THR A 306 -55.60 -15.37 -27.48
C THR A 306 -54.11 -15.04 -27.36
N GLU A 307 -53.61 -14.88 -26.13
CA GLU A 307 -52.21 -14.54 -25.84
C GLU A 307 -51.24 -15.68 -26.22
N ASN A 308 -51.61 -16.94 -25.99
CA ASN A 308 -50.80 -18.09 -26.43
C ASN A 308 -50.77 -18.25 -27.95
N LYS A 309 -51.88 -17.94 -28.66
CA LYS A 309 -51.90 -17.95 -30.14
C LYS A 309 -50.99 -16.88 -30.73
N ASP A 310 -51.02 -15.68 -30.16
CA ASP A 310 -50.16 -14.56 -30.57
C ASP A 310 -48.67 -14.85 -30.33
N LEU A 311 -48.35 -15.52 -29.22
CA LEU A 311 -46.97 -15.89 -28.89
C LEU A 311 -46.40 -16.96 -29.83
N ALA A 312 -47.21 -17.96 -30.21
CA ALA A 312 -46.80 -19.00 -31.15
C ALA A 312 -46.62 -18.44 -32.58
N GLU A 313 -47.49 -17.50 -33.00
CA GLU A 313 -47.40 -16.86 -34.30
C GLU A 313 -46.19 -15.90 -34.39
N LYS A 314 -45.83 -15.25 -33.27
CA LYS A 314 -44.62 -14.44 -33.17
C LYS A 314 -43.34 -15.28 -33.26
N ALA A 315 -43.31 -16.44 -32.60
CA ALA A 315 -42.17 -17.38 -32.67
C ALA A 315 -41.95 -17.92 -34.10
N ARG A 316 -43.02 -18.19 -34.86
CA ARG A 316 -42.92 -18.58 -36.28
C ARG A 316 -42.36 -17.45 -37.17
N ARG A 317 -42.68 -16.19 -36.87
CA ARG A 317 -42.13 -15.04 -37.61
C ARG A 317 -40.64 -14.80 -37.33
N GLU A 318 -40.16 -15.20 -36.15
CA GLU A 318 -38.75 -15.10 -35.75
C GLU A 318 -37.91 -16.31 -36.21
N GLY A 319 -38.51 -17.27 -36.93
CA GLY A 319 -37.79 -18.34 -37.66
C GLY A 319 -37.51 -19.62 -36.87
N PHE A 320 -38.16 -19.83 -35.73
CA PHE A 320 -38.02 -21.04 -34.92
C PHE A 320 -38.70 -22.25 -35.57
N ASP A 321 -38.06 -23.42 -35.48
CA ASP A 321 -38.54 -24.65 -36.12
C ASP A 321 -39.73 -25.25 -35.35
N GLU A 322 -40.68 -25.88 -36.05
CA GLU A 322 -41.97 -26.30 -35.46
C GLU A 322 -41.78 -27.31 -34.30
N LYS A 323 -40.68 -28.08 -34.36
CA LYS A 323 -40.28 -29.02 -33.29
C LYS A 323 -39.81 -28.31 -32.01
N GLU A 324 -39.13 -27.17 -32.12
CA GLU A 324 -38.65 -26.39 -30.97
C GLU A 324 -39.81 -25.70 -30.25
N ILE A 325 -40.78 -25.20 -31.01
CA ILE A 325 -42.01 -24.60 -30.48
C ILE A 325 -42.81 -25.65 -29.70
N GLN A 326 -42.97 -26.87 -30.24
CA GLN A 326 -43.65 -27.96 -29.54
C GLN A 326 -42.91 -28.41 -28.27
N SER A 327 -41.57 -28.48 -28.30
CA SER A 327 -40.76 -28.81 -27.13
C SER A 327 -40.89 -27.76 -26.02
N ALA A 328 -40.91 -26.47 -26.37
CA ALA A 328 -41.10 -25.39 -25.43
C ALA A 328 -42.51 -25.39 -24.80
N GLU A 329 -43.55 -25.70 -25.58
CA GLU A 329 -44.91 -25.87 -25.06
C GLU A 329 -45.03 -27.08 -24.11
N GLN A 330 -44.39 -28.20 -24.43
CA GLN A 330 -44.32 -29.35 -23.54
C GLN A 330 -43.61 -29.03 -22.23
N MET A 331 -42.49 -28.31 -22.30
CA MET A 331 -41.72 -27.89 -21.12
C MET A 331 -42.51 -26.91 -20.24
N LYS A 332 -43.29 -25.99 -20.85
CA LYS A 332 -44.21 -25.10 -20.13
C LYS A 332 -45.30 -25.90 -19.41
N LYS A 333 -45.94 -26.87 -20.07
CA LYS A 333 -46.92 -27.77 -19.44
C LYS A 333 -46.32 -28.63 -18.34
N TRP A 334 -45.08 -29.08 -18.50
CA TRP A 334 -44.36 -29.85 -17.49
C TRP A 334 -44.05 -29.00 -16.26
N LYS A 335 -43.58 -27.76 -16.47
CA LYS A 335 -43.33 -26.78 -15.40
C LYS A 335 -44.60 -26.44 -14.62
N GLU A 336 -45.72 -26.16 -15.30
CA GLU A 336 -47.00 -25.90 -14.63
C GLU A 336 -47.49 -27.10 -13.82
N ARG A 337 -47.26 -28.33 -14.29
CA ARG A 337 -47.56 -29.56 -13.53
C ARG A 337 -46.72 -29.67 -12.27
N LEU A 338 -45.41 -29.38 -12.35
CA LEU A 338 -44.53 -29.37 -11.18
C LEU A 338 -44.90 -28.26 -10.20
N GLU A 339 -45.14 -27.05 -10.69
CA GLU A 339 -45.54 -25.92 -9.84
C GLU A 339 -46.84 -26.26 -9.09
N LYS A 340 -47.79 -26.91 -9.75
CA LYS A 340 -48.99 -27.41 -9.09
C LYS A 340 -48.69 -28.53 -8.08
N LYS A 341 -47.82 -29.49 -8.42
CA LYS A 341 -47.46 -30.63 -7.55
C LYS A 341 -46.70 -30.22 -6.29
N TYR A 342 -45.84 -29.20 -6.38
CA TYR A 342 -44.95 -28.79 -5.29
C TYR A 342 -45.44 -27.55 -4.52
N TYR A 343 -46.29 -26.70 -5.10
CA TYR A 343 -46.73 -25.45 -4.48
C TYR A 343 -48.23 -25.35 -4.17
N SER A 344 -49.05 -26.37 -4.47
CA SER A 344 -50.49 -26.33 -4.18
C SER A 344 -50.91 -26.93 -2.82
N THR A 345 -50.00 -27.10 -1.88
CA THR A 345 -50.34 -27.58 -0.53
C THR A 345 -49.56 -26.78 0.52
N GLU A 346 -50.26 -25.89 1.23
CA GLU A 346 -49.81 -25.39 2.53
C GLU A 346 -49.70 -26.59 3.47
N ILE A 347 -48.46 -27.00 3.80
CA ILE A 347 -47.94 -27.38 5.14
C ILE A 347 -46.60 -28.15 5.01
N GLN A 348 -45.64 -27.68 5.81
CA GLN A 348 -44.36 -28.27 6.30
C GLN A 348 -43.13 -28.37 5.40
N ASP A 349 -42.04 -27.81 5.95
CA ASP A 349 -40.64 -27.90 5.53
C ASP A 349 -40.21 -29.34 5.21
N ASP A 350 -40.04 -29.65 3.93
CA ASP A 350 -38.96 -30.51 3.45
C ASP A 350 -38.78 -30.30 1.93
N TYR A 351 -37.61 -29.80 1.52
CA TYR A 351 -37.23 -29.70 0.11
C TYR A 351 -36.86 -31.10 -0.40
N GLN A 352 -37.76 -31.75 -1.16
CA GLN A 352 -37.39 -32.93 -1.93
C GLN A 352 -36.74 -32.53 -3.26
N THR A 353 -35.52 -33.00 -3.49
CA THR A 353 -34.81 -32.85 -4.77
C THR A 353 -35.45 -33.72 -5.85
N VAL A 354 -35.63 -33.16 -7.05
CA VAL A 354 -36.15 -33.87 -8.23
C VAL A 354 -35.33 -35.14 -8.49
N THR A 355 -35.99 -36.30 -8.55
CA THR A 355 -35.30 -37.58 -8.78
C THR A 355 -34.91 -37.74 -10.25
N GLN A 356 -33.77 -38.38 -10.51
CA GLN A 356 -33.20 -38.56 -11.85
C GLN A 356 -34.07 -39.41 -12.81
N GLN A 357 -35.12 -40.03 -12.27
CA GLN A 357 -36.12 -40.79 -13.00
C GLN A 357 -37.23 -39.90 -13.57
N GLU A 358 -37.61 -38.81 -12.87
CA GLU A 358 -38.57 -37.80 -13.35
C GLU A 358 -37.99 -36.85 -14.42
N PHE A 359 -36.67 -36.80 -14.60
CA PHE A 359 -36.02 -36.01 -15.66
C PHE A 359 -35.97 -36.75 -17.01
N ARG A 360 -36.30 -38.05 -17.02
CA ARG A 360 -36.16 -38.92 -18.20
C ARG A 360 -37.49 -39.20 -18.92
N GLU A 361 -38.61 -38.91 -18.28
CA GLU A 361 -39.98 -38.90 -18.84
C GLU A 361 -40.42 -37.47 -19.17
#